data_AF-A0A6A1WX66-F1
#
_entry.id   AF-A0A6A1WX66-F1
#
_cell.length_a   1.000
_cell.length_b   1.000
_cell.length_c   1.000
_cell.angle_alpha   90.00
_cell.angle_beta   90.00
_cell.angle_gamma   90.00
#
_symmetry.space_group_name_H-M   'P 1'
#
loop_
_entity.id
_entity.type
_entity.pdbx_description
1 polymer ?
#
loop_
_entity_poly.entity_id
_entity_poly.type
_entity_poly.pdbx_seq_one_letter_code
_entity_poly.pdbx_strand_id
1 'polypeptide(L)'
;VKYSGYEDKQKAEVQKNLEKIETVIPEDFDYDSAKGLSFEITQKLKKIKPRTLGEALNISGVTPAAISILLVYLKRYRGKKE
;
A
#
# COMPACT_ATOMS: atom_id res chain seq x y z
N VAL A 1 25.73 -16.19 21.59
CA VAL A 1 24.60 -16.36 20.64
C VAL A 1 23.87 -15.02 20.51
N LYS A 2 24.21 -14.19 19.52
CA LYS A 2 23.70 -12.80 19.35
C LYS A 2 23.02 -12.54 17.99
N TYR A 3 22.82 -13.59 17.18
CA TYR A 3 22.31 -13.49 15.81
C TYR A 3 20.82 -13.84 15.66
N SER A 4 20.26 -14.68 16.53
CA SER A 4 18.89 -15.19 16.38
C SER A 4 17.80 -14.12 16.45
N GLY A 5 18.04 -12.98 17.11
CA GLY A 5 17.07 -11.89 17.21
C GLY A 5 16.97 -10.98 15.97
N TYR A 6 17.98 -10.98 15.08
CA TYR A 6 17.97 -10.15 13.87
C TYR A 6 17.24 -10.86 12.71
N GLU A 7 17.40 -12.17 12.60
CA GLU A 7 16.71 -12.97 11.58
C GLU A 7 15.19 -12.96 11.82
N ASP A 8 14.76 -13.05 13.08
CA ASP A 8 13.34 -13.04 13.44
C ASP A 8 12.68 -11.69 13.14
N LYS A 9 13.38 -10.58 13.45
CA LYS A 9 12.93 -9.22 13.12
C LYS A 9 12.81 -8.98 11.62
N GLN A 10 13.80 -9.42 10.84
CA GLN A 10 13.75 -9.28 9.39
C GLN A 10 12.62 -10.12 8.79
N LYS A 11 12.40 -11.35 9.27
CA LYS A 11 11.26 -12.17 8.85
C LYS A 11 9.92 -11.53 9.18
N ALA A 12 9.78 -10.97 10.37
CA ALA A 12 8.56 -10.25 10.77
C ALA A 12 8.31 -9.00 9.89
N GLU A 13 9.37 -8.26 9.54
CA GLU A 13 9.27 -7.10 8.66
C GLU A 13 8.89 -7.48 7.23
N VAL A 14 9.49 -8.55 6.70
CA VAL A 14 9.14 -9.13 5.39
C VAL A 14 7.69 -9.57 5.38
N GLN A 15 7.25 -10.33 6.39
CA GLN A 15 5.87 -10.80 6.50
C GLN A 15 4.88 -9.63 6.52
N LYS A 16 5.17 -8.61 7.33
CA LYS A 16 4.32 -7.42 7.43
C LYS A 16 4.28 -6.64 6.11
N ASN A 17 5.33 -6.69 5.29
CA ASN A 17 5.33 -6.08 3.96
C ASN A 17 4.55 -6.91 2.94
N LEU A 18 4.61 -8.25 3.04
CA LEU A 18 3.81 -9.16 2.23
C LEU A 18 2.30 -8.95 2.48
N GLU A 19 1.89 -8.85 3.74
CA GLU A 19 0.49 -8.60 4.09
C GLU A 19 -0.03 -7.27 3.51
N LYS A 20 0.85 -6.26 3.38
CA LYS A 20 0.47 -4.98 2.75
C LYS A 20 0.21 -5.15 1.27
N ILE A 21 1.09 -5.83 0.53
CA ILE A 21 0.95 -5.96 -0.93
C ILE A 21 -0.29 -6.77 -1.33
N GLU A 22 -0.72 -7.70 -0.48
CA GLU A 22 -1.94 -8.51 -0.66
C GLU A 22 -3.23 -7.71 -0.42
N THR A 23 -3.13 -6.47 0.09
CA THR A 23 -4.31 -5.63 0.35
C THR A 23 -5.01 -5.26 -0.95
N VAL A 24 -6.26 -5.73 -1.09
CA VAL A 24 -7.16 -5.39 -2.21
C VAL A 24 -7.62 -3.93 -2.15
N ILE A 25 -7.56 -3.25 -3.28
CA ILE A 25 -8.07 -1.90 -3.48
C ILE A 25 -9.52 -2.01 -4.00
N PRO A 26 -10.51 -1.45 -3.29
CA PRO A 26 -11.89 -1.40 -3.78
C PRO A 26 -11.98 -0.65 -5.11
N GLU A 27 -12.83 -1.11 -6.02
CA GLU A 27 -13.05 -0.48 -7.34
C GLU A 27 -13.59 0.96 -7.26
N ASP A 28 -14.34 1.26 -6.20
CA ASP A 28 -14.93 2.56 -5.90
C ASP A 28 -14.03 3.44 -5.02
N PHE A 29 -12.78 3.01 -4.78
CA PHE A 29 -11.86 3.80 -3.96
C PHE A 29 -11.47 5.11 -4.68
N ASP A 30 -11.78 6.24 -4.06
CA ASP A 30 -11.38 7.55 -4.56
C ASP A 30 -9.92 7.86 -4.18
N TYR A 31 -9.02 7.76 -5.16
CA TYR A 31 -7.61 8.11 -5.00
C TYR A 31 -7.38 9.61 -4.75
N ASP A 32 -8.33 10.49 -5.08
CA ASP A 32 -8.22 11.93 -4.80
C ASP A 32 -8.29 12.22 -3.30
N SER A 33 -9.07 11.43 -2.57
CA SER A 33 -9.20 11.52 -1.11
C SER A 33 -7.89 11.25 -0.35
N ALA A 34 -6.91 10.60 -0.98
CA ALA A 34 -5.63 10.23 -0.37
C ALA A 34 -4.66 11.42 -0.30
N LYS A 35 -4.95 12.37 0.61
CA LYS A 35 -4.09 13.54 0.88
C LYS A 35 -2.70 13.06 1.30
N GLY A 36 -1.69 13.35 0.48
CA GLY A 36 -0.31 12.89 0.64
C GLY A 36 0.25 12.19 -0.60
N LEU A 37 -0.61 11.72 -1.51
CA LEU A 37 -0.17 11.30 -2.84
C LEU A 37 0.11 12.52 -3.72
N SER A 38 1.23 12.47 -4.44
CA SER A 38 1.52 13.46 -5.48
C SER A 38 0.52 13.34 -6.63
N PHE A 39 0.22 14.46 -7.28
CA PHE A 39 -0.70 14.49 -8.42
C PHE A 39 -0.34 13.45 -9.49
N GLU A 40 0.94 13.32 -9.86
CA GLU A 40 1.40 12.34 -10.84
C GLU A 40 1.07 10.88 -10.43
N ILE A 41 1.32 10.53 -9.17
CA ILE A 41 1.03 9.20 -8.64
C ILE A 41 -0.47 8.95 -8.63
N THR A 42 -1.26 9.93 -8.18
CA THR A 42 -2.73 9.84 -8.19
C THR A 42 -3.26 9.63 -9.61
N GLN A 43 -2.74 10.36 -10.60
CA GLN A 43 -3.14 10.19 -12.01
C GLN A 43 -2.75 8.79 -12.54
N LYS A 44 -1.55 8.30 -12.23
CA LYS A 44 -1.11 6.95 -12.61
C LYS A 44 -2.01 5.87 -12.01
N LEU A 45 -2.34 5.97 -10.72
CA LEU A 45 -3.23 5.04 -10.03
C LEU A 45 -4.65 5.08 -10.60
N LYS A 46 -5.19 6.29 -10.88
CA LYS A 46 -6.50 6.46 -11.53
C LYS A 46 -6.55 5.88 -12.94
N LYS A 47 -5.46 5.98 -13.70
CA LYS A 47 -5.36 5.45 -15.07
C LYS A 47 -5.22 3.93 -15.09
N ILE A 48 -4.36 3.37 -14.23
CA ILE A 48 -4.04 1.94 -14.23
C ILE A 48 -5.08 1.13 -13.45
N LYS A 49 -5.67 1.72 -12.41
CA LYS A 49 -6.64 1.09 -11.50
C LYS A 49 -6.17 -0.29 -11.00
N PRO A 50 -5.04 -0.34 -10.27
CA PRO A 50 -4.53 -1.60 -9.72
C PRO A 50 -5.55 -2.24 -8.78
N ARG A 51 -5.65 -3.57 -8.77
CA ARG A 51 -6.59 -4.29 -7.88
C ARG A 51 -6.00 -4.52 -6.50
N THR A 52 -4.69 -4.46 -6.36
CA THR A 52 -3.97 -4.65 -5.09
C THR A 52 -2.86 -3.61 -4.90
N LEU A 53 -2.44 -3.44 -3.65
CA LEU A 53 -1.26 -2.61 -3.34
C LEU A 53 0.02 -3.16 -3.98
N GLY A 54 0.13 -4.47 -4.16
CA GLY A 54 1.25 -5.11 -4.87
C GLY A 54 1.32 -4.71 -6.34
N GLU A 55 0.17 -4.67 -7.03
CA GLU A 55 0.11 -4.15 -8.40
C GLU A 55 0.45 -2.65 -8.45
N ALA A 56 -0.06 -1.87 -7.49
CA ALA A 56 0.25 -0.45 -7.39
C ALA A 56 1.76 -0.19 -7.23
N LEU A 57 2.47 -1.05 -6.49
CA LEU A 57 3.93 -0.95 -6.29
C LEU A 57 4.72 -1.21 -7.58
N ASN A 58 4.18 -1.99 -8.53
CA ASN A 58 4.81 -2.24 -9.83
C ASN A 58 4.63 -1.09 -10.83
N ILE A 59 3.84 -0.08 -10.49
CA ILE A 59 3.63 1.08 -11.35
C ILE A 59 4.87 1.98 -11.29
N SER A 60 5.43 2.30 -12.47
CA SER A 60 6.62 3.14 -12.56
C SER A 60 6.41 4.52 -11.90
N GLY A 61 7.31 4.86 -10.98
CA GLY A 61 7.28 6.10 -10.21
C GLY A 61 6.36 6.06 -8.98
N VAL A 62 5.68 4.95 -8.68
CA VAL A 62 5.03 4.75 -7.39
C VAL A 62 6.08 4.32 -6.37
N THR A 63 6.12 5.02 -5.24
CA THR A 63 7.11 4.79 -4.18
C THR A 63 6.52 3.99 -3.01
N PRO A 64 7.34 3.32 -2.20
CA PRO A 64 6.88 2.65 -0.98
C PRO A 64 6.16 3.59 0.01
N ALA A 65 6.53 4.88 0.01
CA ALA A 65 5.85 5.91 0.80
C ALA A 65 4.41 6.13 0.32
N ALA A 66 4.20 6.20 -1.00
CA ALA A 66 2.86 6.32 -1.59
C ALA A 66 1.98 5.10 -1.25
N ILE A 67 2.54 3.89 -1.31
CA ILE A 67 1.82 2.66 -0.89
C ILE A 67 1.43 2.71 0.59
N SER A 68 2.32 3.22 1.46
CA SER A 68 2.04 3.38 2.89
C SER A 68 0.89 4.36 3.14
N ILE A 69 0.86 5.47 2.40
CA ILE A 69 -0.25 6.43 2.45
C ILE A 69 -1.54 5.74 2.00
N LEU A 70 -1.52 5.10 0.82
CA LEU A 70 -2.69 4.42 0.26
C LEU A 70 -3.25 3.37 1.23
N LEU A 71 -2.39 2.57 1.87
CA LEU A 71 -2.78 1.59 2.89
C LEU A 71 -3.56 2.22 4.07
N VAL A 72 -3.14 3.38 4.57
CA VAL A 72 -3.83 4.07 5.67
C VAL A 72 -5.24 4.49 5.23
N TYR A 73 -5.37 5.04 4.02
CA TYR A 73 -6.68 5.43 3.48
C TYR A 73 -7.57 4.22 3.20
N LEU A 74 -7.02 3.12 2.71
CA LEU A 74 -7.77 1.87 2.50
C LEU A 74 -8.29 1.28 3.80
N LYS A 75 -7.48 1.26 4.86
CA LYS A 75 -7.92 0.83 6.19
C LYS A 75 -9.07 1.70 6.71
N ARG A 76 -8.96 3.03 6.56
CA ARG A 76 -10.02 3.97 6.93
C ARG A 76 -11.28 3.80 6.10
N TYR A 77 -11.16 3.52 4.80
CA TYR A 77 -12.28 3.27 3.90
C TYR A 77 -13.04 2.01 4.32
N ARG A 78 -12.34 0.92 4.65
CA ARG A 78 -12.96 -0.33 5.11
C ARG A 78 -13.67 -0.17 6.46
N GLY A 79 -13.04 0.47 7.44
CA GLY A 79 -13.66 0.69 8.76
C GLY A 79 -14.81 1.71 8.78
N LYS A 80 -15.09 2.41 7.66
CA LYS A 80 -16.28 3.24 7.48
C LYS A 80 -17.48 2.48 6.87
N LYS A 81 -17.25 1.27 6.36
CA LYS A 81 -18.27 0.41 5.73
C LYS A 81 -18.94 -0.53 6.74
N GLU A 82 -18.57 -0.43 8.01
CA GLU A 82 -19.12 -1.17 9.16
C GLU A 82 -20.03 -0.28 10.01
#